data_AF-A0A7C5B1B3-F1
#
_entry.id   AF-A0A7C5B1B3-F1
#
_cell.length_a   1.000
_cell.length_b   1.000
_cell.length_c   1.000
_cell.angle_alpha   90.00
_cell.angle_beta   90.00
_cell.angle_gamma   90.00
#
_symmetry.space_group_name_H-M   'P 1'
#
loop_
_entity.id
_entity.type
_entity.pdbx_description
1 polymer ?
#
loop_
_entity_poly.entity_id
_entity_poly.type
_entity_poly.pdbx_seq_one_letter_code
_entity_poly.pdbx_strand_id
1 'polypeptide(L)'
;GSSGETSAVPSISSILSPNDPITVIDLGASLTSDERPVYDALIESGLAKLVAFEPDEAALRELSKRYPEPNICLPLFVGDGERHTYFATNWGPTGSLFEPNSELLKKFHYLHEITTVLSTHEVHTVRLDDIPELTDADFMKIDTQGSESMIFENGQRLLSTVTVIQTEVNWVEMYKGMPLFSDIDRVLRRLGFVWHTRLGCGYRPFLPFLNPDHFQQAFRQELWGDVVYVRDWMRFDQVPAGKLMKMAVILHDFYGSYDLCHLALKSADMQAGTNHAETYGHWMST
;
A
#
# COMPACT_ATOMS: atom_id res chain seq x y z
N GLY A 1 31.35 8.07 5.71
CA GLY A 1 31.67 8.12 4.27
C GLY A 1 30.52 8.79 3.59
N SER A 2 30.81 9.84 2.81
CA SER A 2 29.91 10.68 2.01
C SER A 2 28.42 10.33 2.02
N SER A 3 27.63 11.11 2.76
CA SER A 3 26.21 11.34 2.46
C SER A 3 26.15 12.07 1.11
N GLY A 4 26.19 11.31 0.02
CA GLY A 4 25.81 11.83 -1.28
C GLY A 4 24.33 12.14 -1.22
N GLU A 5 23.97 13.42 -1.28
CA GLU A 5 22.65 13.82 -1.73
C GLU A 5 22.50 13.25 -3.15
N THR A 6 21.85 12.09 -3.25
CA THR A 6 21.35 11.61 -4.53
C THR A 6 20.37 12.66 -5.01
N SER A 7 20.72 13.39 -6.08
CA SER A 7 19.73 14.24 -6.75
C SER A 7 18.56 13.35 -7.13
N ALA A 8 17.39 13.60 -6.56
CA ALA A 8 16.21 12.80 -6.85
C ALA A 8 15.99 12.76 -8.37
N VAL A 9 15.77 11.57 -8.91
CA VAL A 9 15.45 11.41 -10.33
C VAL A 9 14.12 12.16 -10.59
N PRO A 10 14.07 13.11 -11.55
CA PRO A 10 12.86 13.88 -11.83
C PRO A 10 11.66 13.00 -12.17
N SER A 11 10.49 13.37 -11.68
CA SER A 11 9.22 12.71 -12.01
C SER A 11 8.95 12.72 -13.52
N ILE A 12 8.32 11.66 -14.02
CA ILE A 12 7.84 11.55 -15.41
C ILE A 12 6.36 11.86 -15.57
N SER A 13 5.69 12.34 -14.52
CA SER A 13 4.25 12.61 -14.47
C SER A 13 3.73 13.56 -15.55
N SER A 14 4.61 14.32 -16.21
CA SER A 14 4.27 15.16 -17.39
C SER A 14 3.68 14.40 -18.58
N ILE A 15 3.85 13.07 -18.63
CA ILE A 15 3.22 12.22 -19.65
C ILE A 15 1.72 11.99 -19.42
N LEU A 16 1.21 12.32 -18.23
CA LEU A 16 -0.19 12.16 -17.86
C LEU A 16 -1.02 13.35 -18.31
N SER A 17 -2.30 13.08 -18.61
CA SER A 17 -3.28 14.14 -18.80
C SER A 17 -3.89 14.54 -17.45
N PRO A 18 -3.98 15.83 -17.10
CA PRO A 18 -4.71 16.28 -15.92
C PRO A 18 -6.20 15.90 -15.93
N ASN A 19 -6.77 15.61 -17.10
CA ASN A 19 -8.16 15.18 -17.24
C ASN A 19 -8.37 13.68 -16.96
N ASP A 20 -7.29 12.92 -16.81
CA ASP A 20 -7.31 11.50 -16.48
C ASP A 20 -6.29 11.21 -15.36
N PRO A 21 -6.52 11.72 -14.14
CA PRO A 21 -5.58 11.56 -13.03
C PRO A 21 -5.46 10.10 -12.60
N ILE A 22 -4.34 9.77 -11.96
CA ILE A 22 -4.15 8.50 -11.26
C ILE A 22 -5.18 8.39 -10.13
N THR A 23 -5.91 7.28 -10.09
CA THR A 23 -6.83 6.99 -9.00
C THR A 23 -6.11 6.15 -7.96
N VAL A 24 -5.93 6.73 -6.77
CA VAL A 24 -5.30 6.10 -5.61
C VAL A 24 -6.37 5.65 -4.62
N ILE A 25 -6.23 4.43 -4.13
CA ILE A 25 -6.95 3.93 -2.97
C ILE A 25 -5.95 3.69 -1.85
N ASP A 26 -6.19 4.25 -0.67
CA ASP A 26 -5.40 3.95 0.54
C ASP A 26 -6.31 3.38 1.64
N LEU A 27 -6.00 2.17 2.10
CA LEU A 27 -6.77 1.41 3.08
C LEU A 27 -5.97 1.29 4.37
N GLY A 28 -6.52 1.80 5.49
CA GLY A 28 -5.75 2.02 6.71
C GLY A 28 -4.82 3.22 6.53
N ALA A 29 -5.43 4.35 6.17
CA ALA A 29 -4.72 5.54 5.72
C ALA A 29 -4.26 6.47 6.86
N SER A 30 -4.33 6.03 8.13
CA SER A 30 -3.79 6.78 9.25
C SER A 30 -2.31 7.11 9.03
N LEU A 31 -1.97 8.39 9.17
CA LEU A 31 -0.60 8.89 9.02
C LEU A 31 -0.03 9.28 10.38
N THR A 32 1.24 8.98 10.58
CA THR A 32 2.02 9.65 11.64
C THR A 32 2.45 11.05 11.19
N SER A 33 2.77 11.94 12.14
CA SER A 33 2.98 13.37 11.86
C SER A 33 4.07 13.69 10.83
N ASP A 34 5.08 12.83 10.71
CA ASP A 34 6.22 13.03 9.80
C ASP A 34 6.13 12.15 8.55
N GLU A 35 5.05 11.39 8.41
CA GLU A 35 4.87 10.46 7.30
C GLU A 35 4.37 11.18 6.04
N ARG A 36 5.02 10.84 4.93
CA ARG A 36 4.63 11.28 3.60
C ARG A 36 4.40 10.06 2.71
N PRO A 37 3.13 9.71 2.43
CA PRO A 37 2.82 8.65 1.50
C PRO A 37 3.44 8.89 0.12
N VAL A 38 3.79 7.79 -0.57
CA VAL A 38 4.48 7.83 -1.88
C VAL A 38 3.69 8.59 -2.95
N TYR A 39 2.36 8.65 -2.82
CA TYR A 39 1.47 9.30 -3.78
C TYR A 39 1.28 10.81 -3.56
N ASP A 40 1.79 11.37 -2.45
CA ASP A 40 1.48 12.75 -2.04
C ASP A 40 1.81 13.79 -3.09
N ALA A 41 2.99 13.70 -3.69
CA ALA A 41 3.44 14.66 -4.69
C ALA A 41 2.49 14.69 -5.91
N LEU A 42 1.91 13.55 -6.29
CA LEU A 42 0.97 13.48 -7.41
C LEU A 42 -0.39 14.05 -7.03
N ILE A 43 -0.86 13.84 -5.79
CA ILE A 43 -2.09 14.47 -5.28
C ILE A 43 -1.92 16.00 -5.24
N GLU A 44 -0.82 16.50 -4.68
CA GLU A 44 -0.49 17.93 -4.62
C GLU A 44 -0.43 18.59 -6.00
N SER A 45 0.06 17.86 -7.01
CA SER A 45 0.14 18.35 -8.40
C SER A 45 -1.17 18.28 -9.18
N GLY A 46 -2.22 17.67 -8.61
CA GLY A 46 -3.50 17.44 -9.29
C GLY A 46 -3.47 16.33 -10.35
N LEU A 47 -2.41 15.53 -10.38
CA LEU A 47 -2.25 14.38 -11.30
C LEU A 47 -2.70 13.06 -10.68
N ALA A 48 -3.13 13.08 -9.42
CA ALA A 48 -3.81 11.97 -8.77
C ALA A 48 -5.01 12.46 -7.96
N LYS A 49 -5.95 11.55 -7.72
CA LYS A 49 -7.07 11.69 -6.77
C LYS A 49 -7.06 10.52 -5.79
N LEU A 50 -7.47 10.76 -4.55
CA LEU A 50 -7.42 9.80 -3.46
C LEU A 50 -8.82 9.41 -2.97
N VAL A 51 -9.04 8.12 -2.76
CA VAL A 51 -10.08 7.60 -1.87
C VAL A 51 -9.40 6.86 -0.72
N ALA A 52 -9.44 7.44 0.47
CA ALA A 52 -8.78 6.92 1.65
C ALA A 52 -9.79 6.39 2.67
N PHE A 53 -9.42 5.31 3.37
CA PHE A 53 -10.24 4.65 4.36
C PHE A 53 -9.53 4.67 5.71
N GLU A 54 -10.15 5.32 6.68
CA GLU A 54 -9.64 5.40 8.05
C GLU A 54 -10.82 5.43 9.04
N PRO A 55 -11.09 4.32 9.75
CA PRO A 55 -12.21 4.24 10.67
C PRO A 55 -12.00 5.01 11.99
N ASP A 56 -10.76 5.30 12.41
CA ASP A 56 -10.52 6.13 13.59
C ASP A 56 -10.88 7.59 13.33
N GLU A 57 -11.83 8.14 14.10
CA GLU A 57 -12.33 9.48 13.86
C GLU A 57 -11.25 10.57 14.00
N ALA A 58 -10.25 10.39 14.87
CA ALA A 58 -9.21 11.38 15.07
C ALA A 58 -8.22 11.38 13.90
N ALA A 59 -7.76 10.20 13.49
CA ALA A 59 -6.92 10.03 12.30
C ALA A 59 -7.64 10.51 11.04
N LEU A 60 -8.91 10.15 10.86
CA LEU A 60 -9.72 10.59 9.73
C LEU A 60 -9.87 12.12 9.64
N ARG A 61 -10.00 12.80 10.79
CA ARG A 61 -10.06 14.27 10.82
C ARG A 61 -8.77 14.91 10.34
N GLU A 62 -7.62 14.38 10.73
CA GLU A 62 -6.33 14.89 10.24
C GLU A 62 -6.12 14.55 8.76
N LEU A 63 -6.52 13.34 8.35
CA LEU A 63 -6.48 12.89 6.96
C LEU A 63 -7.31 13.78 6.03
N SER A 64 -8.55 14.09 6.44
CA SER A 64 -9.47 14.95 5.68
C SER A 64 -9.01 16.40 5.58
N LYS A 65 -8.21 16.88 6.54
CA LYS A 65 -7.56 18.20 6.45
C LYS A 65 -6.41 18.20 5.45
N ARG A 66 -5.63 17.10 5.41
CA ARG A 66 -4.50 16.94 4.49
C ARG A 66 -4.96 16.75 3.05
N TYR A 67 -6.01 15.97 2.84
CA TYR A 67 -6.56 15.66 1.53
C TYR A 67 -8.01 16.17 1.41
N PRO A 68 -8.21 17.47 1.18
CA PRO A 68 -9.54 18.01 0.91
C PRO A 68 -10.04 17.56 -0.48
N GLU A 69 -11.29 17.91 -0.79
CA GLU A 69 -11.91 17.74 -2.11
C GLU A 69 -10.95 18.16 -3.25
N PRO A 70 -10.86 17.37 -4.35
CA PRO A 70 -11.75 16.28 -4.74
C PRO A 70 -11.40 14.90 -4.13
N ASN A 71 -10.50 14.85 -3.14
CA ASN A 71 -10.18 13.61 -2.45
C ASN A 71 -11.29 13.24 -1.45
N ILE A 72 -11.49 11.94 -1.24
CA ILE A 72 -12.54 11.41 -0.38
C ILE A 72 -11.89 10.62 0.76
N CYS A 73 -12.25 10.93 2.00
CA CYS A 73 -11.82 10.19 3.19
C CYS A 73 -13.03 9.57 3.87
N LEU A 74 -13.05 8.24 4.03
CA LEU A 74 -14.22 7.48 4.49
C LEU A 74 -13.96 6.81 5.86
N PRO A 75 -14.89 6.96 6.84
CA PRO A 75 -14.83 6.32 8.17
C PRO A 75 -15.24 4.85 8.14
N LEU A 76 -14.71 4.05 7.21
CA LEU A 76 -15.19 2.69 6.95
C LEU A 76 -14.10 1.65 7.21
N PHE A 77 -14.49 0.57 7.88
CA PHE A 77 -13.73 -0.68 7.86
C PHE A 77 -13.98 -1.39 6.54
N VAL A 78 -12.94 -1.78 5.82
CA VAL A 78 -13.07 -2.50 4.55
C VAL A 78 -12.74 -3.97 4.77
N GLY A 79 -13.53 -4.87 4.17
CA GLY A 79 -13.43 -6.31 4.41
C GLY A 79 -14.40 -7.11 3.55
N ASP A 80 -15.04 -8.11 4.15
CA ASP A 80 -15.95 -9.06 3.52
C ASP A 80 -17.42 -8.60 3.48
N GLY A 81 -17.73 -7.47 4.11
CA GLY A 81 -19.11 -6.98 4.23
C GLY A 81 -19.85 -7.52 5.46
N GLU A 82 -19.15 -8.27 6.33
CA GLU A 82 -19.73 -8.87 7.53
C GLU A 82 -19.36 -8.10 8.81
N ARG A 83 -19.94 -8.56 9.93
CA ARG A 83 -19.64 -8.03 11.28
C ARG A 83 -18.40 -8.72 11.86
N HIS A 84 -17.50 -7.92 12.41
CA HIS A 84 -16.27 -8.40 13.05
C HIS A 84 -16.05 -7.72 14.40
N THR A 85 -15.21 -8.31 15.24
CA THR A 85 -14.73 -7.63 16.45
C THR A 85 -13.48 -6.82 16.10
N TYR A 86 -13.50 -5.53 16.37
CA TYR A 86 -12.29 -4.70 16.30
C TYR A 86 -11.66 -4.58 17.68
N PHE A 87 -10.36 -4.84 17.75
CA PHE A 87 -9.52 -4.76 18.95
C PHE A 87 -8.75 -3.45 18.94
N ALA A 88 -9.31 -2.42 19.57
CA ALA A 88 -8.65 -1.12 19.70
C ALA A 88 -7.52 -1.21 20.73
N THR A 89 -6.30 -0.91 20.31
CA THR A 89 -5.09 -0.98 21.14
C THR A 89 -4.71 0.39 21.70
N ASN A 90 -3.67 0.42 22.53
CA ASN A 90 -3.12 1.63 23.12
C ASN A 90 -2.28 2.49 22.17
N TRP A 91 -2.08 2.03 20.93
CA TRP A 91 -1.50 2.80 19.85
C TRP A 91 -2.32 2.58 18.58
N GLY A 92 -3.07 3.59 18.15
CA GLY A 92 -4.07 3.48 17.07
C GLY A 92 -3.63 2.67 15.83
N PRO A 93 -2.42 2.87 15.29
CA PRO A 93 -1.91 2.11 14.14
C PRO A 93 -1.78 0.59 14.34
N THR A 94 -1.95 0.06 15.56
CA THR A 94 -1.91 -1.39 15.84
C THR A 94 -3.28 -1.99 16.17
N GLY A 95 -4.36 -1.23 15.95
CA GLY A 95 -5.71 -1.77 16.04
C GLY A 95 -6.01 -2.71 14.88
N SER A 96 -6.72 -3.82 15.14
CA SER A 96 -6.97 -4.86 14.13
C SER A 96 -8.34 -5.51 14.32
N LEU A 97 -8.85 -6.13 13.25
CA LEU A 97 -9.98 -7.08 13.33
C LEU A 97 -9.59 -8.43 13.96
N PHE A 98 -8.30 -8.63 14.23
CA PHE A 98 -7.75 -9.83 14.83
C PHE A 98 -7.21 -9.54 16.24
N GLU A 99 -7.36 -10.50 17.15
CA GLU A 99 -6.86 -10.34 18.52
C GLU A 99 -5.32 -10.36 18.53
N PRO A 100 -4.63 -9.40 19.19
CA PRO A 100 -3.17 -9.44 19.30
C PRO A 100 -2.64 -10.75 19.87
N ASN A 101 -1.64 -11.35 19.21
CA ASN A 101 -1.02 -12.60 19.64
C ASN A 101 -0.03 -12.37 20.79
N SER A 102 -0.57 -12.15 21.99
CA SER A 102 0.23 -11.82 23.17
C SER A 102 1.31 -12.85 23.51
N GLU A 103 1.12 -14.14 23.17
CA GLU A 103 2.13 -15.18 23.42
C GLU A 103 3.39 -14.97 22.57
N LEU A 104 3.19 -14.59 21.30
CA LEU A 104 4.25 -14.25 20.36
C LEU A 104 4.84 -12.88 20.66
N LEU A 105 4.00 -11.85 20.82
CA LEU A 105 4.43 -10.47 20.95
C LEU A 105 5.30 -10.25 22.20
N LYS A 106 5.03 -10.98 23.30
CA LYS A 106 5.86 -10.99 24.52
C LYS A 106 7.26 -11.59 24.34
N LYS A 107 7.59 -12.14 23.17
CA LYS A 107 8.95 -12.62 22.84
C LYS A 107 9.84 -11.51 22.30
N PHE A 108 9.27 -10.36 21.94
CA PHE A 108 9.99 -9.25 21.32
C PHE A 108 9.87 -7.99 22.18
N HIS A 109 10.91 -7.17 22.17
CA HIS A 109 10.85 -5.85 22.82
C HIS A 109 9.81 -4.94 22.14
N TYR A 110 9.07 -4.19 22.94
CA TYR A 110 8.11 -3.14 22.57
C TYR A 110 6.82 -3.59 21.87
N LEU A 111 6.75 -4.81 21.33
CA LEU A 111 5.55 -5.23 20.58
C LEU A 111 4.35 -5.43 21.49
N HIS A 112 4.50 -6.18 22.58
CA HIS A 112 3.36 -6.42 23.47
C HIS A 112 2.84 -5.13 24.11
N GLU A 113 3.76 -4.21 24.42
CA GLU A 113 3.44 -2.94 25.06
C GLU A 113 2.63 -2.02 24.15
N ILE A 114 2.89 -2.00 22.83
CA ILE A 114 2.19 -1.12 21.87
C ILE A 114 0.96 -1.77 21.21
N THR A 115 0.67 -3.03 21.53
CA THR A 115 -0.52 -3.77 21.05
C THR A 115 -1.46 -4.13 22.19
N THR A 116 -1.43 -3.39 23.30
CA THR A 116 -2.28 -3.69 24.46
C THR A 116 -3.70 -3.26 24.15
N VAL A 117 -4.65 -4.21 24.16
CA VAL A 117 -6.07 -3.94 23.89
C VAL A 117 -6.65 -3.06 25.00
N LEU A 118 -7.17 -1.89 24.62
CA LEU A 118 -7.87 -0.97 25.50
C LEU A 118 -9.38 -1.21 25.51
N SER A 119 -9.94 -1.57 24.35
CA SER A 119 -11.36 -1.88 24.22
C SER A 119 -11.61 -2.76 23.00
N THR A 120 -12.75 -3.44 23.00
CA THR A 120 -13.25 -4.20 21.85
C THR A 120 -14.63 -3.69 21.50
N HIS A 121 -14.90 -3.52 20.20
CA HIS A 121 -16.23 -3.17 19.73
C HIS A 121 -16.55 -3.91 18.43
N GLU A 122 -17.84 -4.19 18.24
CA GLU A 122 -18.31 -4.83 17.02
C GLU A 122 -18.41 -3.77 15.91
N VAL A 123 -17.85 -4.09 14.75
CA VAL A 123 -17.82 -3.21 13.58
C VAL A 123 -18.43 -3.93 12.38
N HIS A 124 -18.95 -3.17 11.43
CA HIS A 124 -19.43 -3.70 10.16
C HIS A 124 -18.43 -3.31 9.08
N THR A 125 -17.91 -4.30 8.35
CA THR A 125 -17.02 -4.04 7.22
C THR A 125 -17.81 -3.75 5.96
N VAL A 126 -17.19 -3.12 4.96
CA VAL A 126 -17.76 -2.95 3.62
C VAL A 126 -16.86 -3.62 2.59
N ARG A 127 -17.46 -4.20 1.55
CA ARG A 127 -16.68 -4.69 0.41
C ARG A 127 -16.35 -3.51 -0.49
N LEU A 128 -15.12 -3.47 -1.01
CA LEU A 128 -14.71 -2.48 -2.00
C LEU A 128 -15.67 -2.41 -3.20
N ASP A 129 -16.16 -3.58 -3.63
CA ASP A 129 -17.03 -3.69 -4.79
C ASP A 129 -18.43 -3.11 -4.56
N ASP A 130 -18.85 -2.89 -3.32
CA ASP A 130 -20.15 -2.33 -2.95
C ASP A 130 -20.13 -0.80 -2.80
N ILE A 131 -18.96 -0.17 -2.90
CA ILE A 131 -18.80 1.29 -2.79
C ILE A 131 -19.01 1.93 -4.17
N PRO A 132 -20.09 2.70 -4.39
CA PRO A 132 -20.42 3.22 -5.72
C PRO A 132 -19.36 4.13 -6.34
N GLU A 133 -18.61 4.86 -5.51
CA GLU A 133 -17.54 5.77 -5.94
C GLU A 133 -16.33 5.00 -6.50
N LEU A 134 -16.18 3.72 -6.15
CA LEU A 134 -15.08 2.86 -6.57
C LEU A 134 -15.43 2.07 -7.84
N THR A 135 -15.32 2.76 -8.97
CA THR A 135 -15.49 2.17 -10.30
C THR A 135 -14.16 1.82 -10.97
N ASP A 136 -13.09 2.50 -10.59
CA ASP A 136 -11.74 2.30 -11.13
C ASP A 136 -10.68 2.67 -10.08
N ALA A 137 -9.47 2.14 -10.26
CA ALA A 137 -8.29 2.39 -9.45
C ALA A 137 -7.03 2.04 -10.26
N ASP A 138 -5.95 2.80 -10.06
CA ASP A 138 -4.66 2.58 -10.72
C ASP A 138 -3.64 2.02 -9.73
N PHE A 139 -3.63 2.60 -8.52
CA PHE A 139 -2.77 2.25 -7.41
C PHE A 139 -3.59 1.98 -6.15
N MET A 140 -3.21 0.97 -5.39
CA MET A 140 -3.82 0.64 -4.10
C MET A 140 -2.74 0.42 -3.05
N LYS A 141 -2.81 1.16 -1.94
CA LYS A 141 -2.04 0.91 -0.72
C LYS A 141 -2.97 0.28 0.32
N ILE A 142 -2.50 -0.78 0.99
CA ILE A 142 -3.26 -1.46 2.05
C ILE A 142 -2.36 -1.73 3.24
N ASP A 143 -2.75 -1.18 4.39
CA ASP A 143 -2.17 -1.48 5.69
C ASP A 143 -3.30 -1.50 6.73
N THR A 144 -3.98 -2.63 6.84
CA THR A 144 -5.17 -2.79 7.69
C THR A 144 -4.92 -3.72 8.86
N GLN A 145 -3.64 -3.95 9.18
CA GLN A 145 -3.20 -4.76 10.31
C GLN A 145 -3.82 -6.18 10.32
N GLY A 146 -3.97 -6.80 9.14
CA GLY A 146 -4.34 -8.22 9.00
C GLY A 146 -5.58 -8.51 8.16
N SER A 147 -6.40 -7.51 7.80
CA SER A 147 -7.61 -7.75 6.98
C SER A 147 -7.36 -7.80 5.47
N GLU A 148 -6.10 -7.72 5.03
CA GLU A 148 -5.70 -7.61 3.62
C GLU A 148 -6.29 -8.73 2.76
N SER A 149 -6.20 -9.99 3.22
CA SER A 149 -6.74 -11.16 2.49
C SER A 149 -8.25 -11.05 2.30
N MET A 150 -8.96 -10.60 3.33
CA MET A 150 -10.42 -10.45 3.31
C MET A 150 -10.84 -9.38 2.29
N ILE A 151 -10.11 -8.27 2.26
CA ILE A 151 -10.31 -7.19 1.28
C ILE A 151 -10.05 -7.70 -0.13
N PHE A 152 -8.94 -8.41 -0.36
CA PHE A 152 -8.59 -8.92 -1.68
C PHE A 152 -9.61 -9.92 -2.23
N GLU A 153 -10.08 -10.85 -1.39
CA GLU A 153 -11.01 -11.90 -1.82
C GLU A 153 -12.41 -11.35 -2.14
N ASN A 154 -12.78 -10.21 -1.56
CA ASN A 154 -14.12 -9.61 -1.67
C ASN A 154 -14.17 -8.30 -2.47
N GLY A 155 -13.06 -7.86 -3.06
CA GLY A 155 -12.95 -6.65 -3.90
C GLY A 155 -12.59 -6.93 -5.36
N GLN A 156 -12.92 -8.12 -5.89
CA GLN A 156 -12.36 -8.61 -7.15
C GLN A 156 -12.72 -7.75 -8.36
N ARG A 157 -13.92 -7.15 -8.41
CA ARG A 157 -14.33 -6.28 -9.52
C ARG A 157 -13.42 -5.06 -9.58
N LEU A 158 -13.24 -4.35 -8.47
CA LEU A 158 -12.35 -3.19 -8.42
C LEU A 158 -10.88 -3.60 -8.61
N LEU A 159 -10.44 -4.67 -7.97
CA LEU A 159 -9.07 -5.16 -8.09
C LEU A 159 -8.70 -5.59 -9.50
N SER A 160 -9.67 -5.88 -10.38
CA SER A 160 -9.42 -6.17 -11.79
C SER A 160 -8.90 -4.95 -12.58
N THR A 161 -9.14 -3.73 -12.08
CA THR A 161 -8.72 -2.49 -12.75
C THR A 161 -7.38 -1.94 -12.23
N VAL A 162 -6.99 -2.34 -11.02
CA VAL A 162 -5.74 -1.91 -10.35
C VAL A 162 -4.52 -2.42 -11.11
N THR A 163 -3.46 -1.61 -11.18
CA THR A 163 -2.20 -2.01 -11.85
C THR A 163 -1.05 -2.24 -10.90
N VAL A 164 -1.03 -1.54 -9.76
CA VAL A 164 0.01 -1.65 -8.75
C VAL A 164 -0.61 -1.67 -7.37
N ILE A 165 -0.18 -2.62 -6.53
CA ILE A 165 -0.62 -2.78 -5.15
C ILE A 165 0.62 -2.70 -4.25
N GLN A 166 0.58 -1.81 -3.26
CA GLN A 166 1.44 -1.90 -2.08
C GLN A 166 0.63 -2.45 -0.92
N THR A 167 1.14 -3.45 -0.23
CA THR A 167 0.43 -4.03 0.91
C THR A 167 1.41 -4.38 2.02
N GLU A 168 1.00 -4.20 3.27
CA GLU A 168 1.69 -4.80 4.41
C GLU A 168 1.48 -6.32 4.37
N VAL A 169 2.52 -7.07 4.70
CA VAL A 169 2.46 -8.51 4.96
C VAL A 169 3.17 -8.86 6.25
N ASN A 170 2.71 -9.92 6.90
CA ASN A 170 3.29 -10.42 8.14
C ASN A 170 3.92 -11.81 7.90
N TRP A 171 5.14 -12.01 8.39
CA TRP A 171 5.86 -13.30 8.34
C TRP A 171 5.62 -14.15 9.59
N VAL A 172 5.15 -13.51 10.65
CA VAL A 172 4.74 -14.17 11.88
C VAL A 172 3.35 -13.69 12.27
N GLU A 173 2.63 -14.52 13.02
CA GLU A 173 1.25 -14.25 13.41
C GLU A 173 1.21 -13.20 14.53
N MET A 174 1.36 -11.92 14.19
CA MET A 174 1.29 -10.80 15.14
C MET A 174 -0.10 -10.67 15.77
N TYR A 175 -1.14 -11.03 15.03
CA TYR A 175 -2.52 -11.17 15.50
C TYR A 175 -3.01 -12.58 15.24
N LYS A 176 -3.76 -13.17 16.18
CA LYS A 176 -4.21 -14.57 16.13
C LYS A 176 -5.13 -14.79 14.92
N GLY A 177 -4.84 -15.81 14.13
CA GLY A 177 -5.59 -16.22 12.95
C GLY A 177 -5.41 -15.28 11.74
N MET A 178 -4.51 -14.29 11.80
CA MET A 178 -4.31 -13.39 10.68
C MET A 178 -3.68 -14.13 9.47
N PRO A 179 -3.98 -13.72 8.23
CA PRO A 179 -3.27 -14.19 7.06
C PRO A 179 -1.78 -13.80 7.13
N LEU A 180 -0.91 -14.73 6.74
CA LEU A 180 0.52 -14.45 6.61
C LEU A 180 0.88 -14.10 5.15
N PHE A 181 2.12 -13.69 4.92
CA PHE A 181 2.66 -13.40 3.59
C PHE A 181 2.28 -14.45 2.53
N SER A 182 2.37 -15.74 2.86
CA SER A 182 2.02 -16.82 1.92
C SER A 182 0.55 -16.85 1.52
N ASP A 183 -0.36 -16.44 2.40
CA ASP A 183 -1.78 -16.34 2.09
C ASP A 183 -2.06 -15.14 1.18
N ILE A 184 -1.45 -14.00 1.49
CA ILE A 184 -1.55 -12.78 0.67
C ILE A 184 -0.97 -13.01 -0.73
N ASP A 185 0.24 -13.57 -0.85
CA ASP A 185 0.86 -13.90 -2.14
C ASP A 185 -0.03 -14.83 -2.96
N ARG A 186 -0.58 -15.87 -2.33
CA ARG A 186 -1.48 -16.82 -3.00
C ARG A 186 -2.74 -16.12 -3.53
N VAL A 187 -3.35 -15.22 -2.76
CA VAL A 187 -4.54 -14.48 -3.20
C VAL A 187 -4.19 -13.55 -4.37
N LEU A 188 -3.15 -12.73 -4.24
CA LEU A 188 -2.77 -11.75 -5.26
C LEU A 188 -2.37 -12.41 -6.58
N ARG A 189 -1.66 -13.54 -6.54
CA ARG A 189 -1.36 -14.32 -7.75
C ARG A 189 -2.61 -14.84 -8.46
N ARG A 190 -3.62 -15.31 -7.71
CA ARG A 190 -4.90 -15.73 -8.31
C ARG A 190 -5.62 -14.56 -8.99
N LEU A 191 -5.44 -13.34 -8.49
CA LEU A 191 -5.99 -12.11 -9.06
C LEU A 191 -5.17 -11.55 -10.23
N GLY A 192 -4.13 -12.26 -10.68
CA GLY A 192 -3.33 -11.86 -11.84
C GLY A 192 -2.27 -10.79 -11.54
N PHE A 193 -1.85 -10.69 -10.28
CA PHE A 193 -0.69 -9.89 -9.88
C PHE A 193 0.56 -10.76 -9.74
N VAL A 194 1.71 -10.16 -9.94
CA VAL A 194 3.02 -10.77 -9.71
C VAL A 194 3.78 -9.95 -8.67
N TRP A 195 4.50 -10.65 -7.79
CA TRP A 195 5.42 -10.02 -6.86
C TRP A 195 6.44 -9.18 -7.63
N HIS A 196 6.61 -7.93 -7.24
CA HIS A 196 7.58 -7.03 -7.83
C HIS A 196 8.79 -6.82 -6.92
N THR A 197 8.58 -6.23 -5.74
CA THR A 197 9.68 -5.91 -4.81
C THR A 197 9.20 -5.80 -3.36
N ARG A 198 10.14 -5.65 -2.44
CA ARG A 198 9.91 -5.36 -1.03
C ARG A 198 10.52 -4.00 -0.69
N LEU A 199 9.79 -3.16 0.04
CA LEU A 199 10.23 -1.80 0.37
C LEU A 199 10.97 -1.75 1.70
N GLY A 200 10.52 -2.53 2.68
CA GLY A 200 11.08 -2.50 4.02
C GLY A 200 10.61 -3.68 4.85
N CYS A 201 11.20 -3.82 6.03
CA CYS A 201 10.76 -4.78 7.03
C CYS A 201 10.81 -4.15 8.42
N GLY A 202 9.78 -4.47 9.18
CA GLY A 202 9.74 -4.37 10.61
C GLY A 202 10.55 -5.48 11.26
N TYR A 203 11.34 -5.06 12.24
CA TYR A 203 12.10 -5.95 13.08
C TYR A 203 12.00 -5.53 14.54
N ARG A 204 12.09 -6.51 15.45
CA ARG A 204 12.29 -6.26 16.89
C ARG A 204 13.24 -7.29 17.48
N PRO A 205 14.10 -6.91 18.44
CA PRO A 205 14.98 -7.85 19.12
C PRO A 205 14.17 -8.81 20.01
N PHE A 206 14.60 -10.06 20.07
CA PHE A 206 14.04 -11.05 20.99
C PHE A 206 14.43 -10.73 22.44
N LEU A 207 13.48 -10.84 23.36
CA LEU A 207 13.74 -10.78 24.80
C LEU A 207 14.59 -12.00 25.26
N PRO A 208 15.50 -11.82 26.24
CA PRO A 208 15.82 -10.58 26.95
C PRO A 208 16.95 -9.75 26.30
N PHE A 209 17.42 -10.11 25.10
CA PHE A 209 18.61 -9.50 24.51
C PHE A 209 18.29 -8.13 23.91
N LEU A 210 18.99 -7.10 24.38
CA LEU A 210 18.85 -5.73 23.92
C LEU A 210 20.23 -5.11 23.72
N ASN A 211 20.43 -4.44 22.59
CA ASN A 211 21.59 -3.57 22.41
C ASN A 211 21.28 -2.19 23.01
N PRO A 212 21.91 -1.78 24.12
CA PRO A 212 21.60 -0.50 24.77
C PRO A 212 22.01 0.71 23.93
N ASP A 213 22.89 0.56 22.94
CA ASP A 213 23.25 1.65 22.03
C ASP A 213 22.27 1.76 20.85
N HIS A 214 21.49 0.70 20.59
CA HIS A 214 20.57 0.60 19.45
C HIS A 214 19.29 -0.18 19.81
N PHE A 215 18.43 0.41 20.63
CA PHE A 215 17.24 -0.24 21.20
C PHE A 215 16.23 -0.82 20.19
N GLN A 216 16.20 -0.28 18.98
CA GLN A 216 15.31 -0.76 17.90
C GLN A 216 16.01 -1.67 16.89
N GLN A 217 17.33 -1.82 16.98
CA GLN A 217 18.08 -2.65 16.03
C GLN A 217 17.88 -4.12 16.37
N ALA A 218 16.98 -4.77 15.65
CA ALA A 218 16.94 -6.22 15.67
C ALA A 218 18.11 -6.81 14.87
N PHE A 219 18.33 -8.11 15.08
CA PHE A 219 19.41 -8.82 14.43
C PHE A 219 19.03 -9.30 13.03
N ARG A 220 18.02 -10.18 12.93
CA ARG A 220 17.72 -10.91 11.68
C ARG A 220 16.27 -11.33 11.45
N GLN A 221 15.43 -11.48 12.47
CA GLN A 221 14.06 -11.97 12.28
C GLN A 221 13.16 -10.86 11.72
N GLU A 222 12.68 -11.06 10.50
CA GLU A 222 11.64 -10.23 9.88
C GLU A 222 10.28 -10.61 10.47
N LEU A 223 9.47 -9.59 10.76
CA LEU A 223 8.19 -9.75 11.44
C LEU A 223 7.03 -9.34 10.54
N TRP A 224 7.08 -8.13 10.01
CA TRP A 224 6.13 -7.57 9.03
C TRP A 224 6.87 -6.69 8.04
N GLY A 225 6.26 -6.33 6.91
CA GLY A 225 6.84 -5.36 5.99
C GLY A 225 5.99 -5.07 4.77
N ASP A 226 6.36 -4.01 4.07
CA ASP A 226 5.70 -3.58 2.84
C ASP A 226 6.24 -4.27 1.60
N VAL A 227 5.32 -4.72 0.76
CA VAL A 227 5.62 -5.39 -0.50
C VAL A 227 4.81 -4.77 -1.63
N VAL A 228 5.37 -4.80 -2.84
CA VAL A 228 4.75 -4.28 -4.04
C VAL A 228 4.46 -5.43 -4.99
N TYR A 229 3.22 -5.46 -5.47
CA TYR A 229 2.74 -6.32 -6.54
C TYR A 229 2.33 -5.46 -7.73
N VAL A 230 2.53 -6.01 -8.92
CA VAL A 230 2.19 -5.36 -10.18
C VAL A 230 1.31 -6.29 -11.01
N ARG A 231 0.46 -5.72 -11.86
CA ARG A 231 -0.27 -6.48 -12.87
C ARG A 231 0.72 -7.28 -13.71
N ASP A 232 0.40 -8.53 -14.02
CA ASP A 232 1.29 -9.44 -14.74
C ASP A 232 1.84 -8.82 -16.04
N TRP A 233 3.12 -8.47 -16.00
CA TRP A 233 3.83 -7.78 -17.08
C TRP A 233 4.03 -8.63 -18.34
N MET A 234 3.79 -9.95 -18.23
CA MET A 234 3.71 -10.84 -19.39
C MET A 234 2.45 -10.64 -20.23
N ARG A 235 1.47 -9.87 -19.72
CA ARG A 235 0.14 -9.65 -20.33
C ARG A 235 -0.19 -8.17 -20.54
N PHE A 236 0.80 -7.30 -20.65
CA PHE A 236 0.56 -5.87 -20.90
C PHE A 236 -0.15 -5.59 -22.23
N ASP A 237 -0.14 -6.52 -23.19
CA ASP A 237 -0.97 -6.47 -24.38
C ASP A 237 -2.48 -6.46 -24.08
N GLN A 238 -2.88 -6.93 -22.90
CA GLN A 238 -4.27 -6.97 -22.42
C GLN A 238 -4.61 -5.79 -21.49
N VAL A 239 -3.62 -4.99 -21.11
CA VAL A 239 -3.80 -3.82 -20.24
C VAL A 239 -3.92 -2.57 -21.13
N PRO A 240 -4.97 -1.73 -20.97
CA PRO A 240 -5.15 -0.53 -21.79
C PRO A 240 -3.95 0.44 -21.70
N ALA A 241 -3.61 1.07 -22.81
CA ALA A 241 -2.51 2.04 -22.89
C ALA A 241 -2.54 3.11 -21.77
N GLY A 242 -3.72 3.67 -21.45
CA GLY A 242 -3.86 4.65 -20.37
C GLY A 242 -3.46 4.10 -18.99
N LYS A 243 -3.84 2.84 -18.70
CA LYS A 243 -3.43 2.15 -17.47
C LYS A 243 -1.93 1.90 -17.43
N LEU A 244 -1.33 1.52 -18.55
CA LEU A 244 0.11 1.33 -18.67
C LEU A 244 0.91 2.64 -18.49
N MET A 245 0.40 3.75 -19.01
CA MET A 245 1.00 5.07 -18.81
C MET A 245 0.99 5.48 -17.33
N LYS A 246 -0.15 5.31 -16.65
CA LYS A 246 -0.28 5.57 -15.21
C LYS A 246 0.61 4.64 -14.38
N MET A 247 0.62 3.35 -14.71
CA MET A 247 1.50 2.35 -14.10
C MET A 247 2.98 2.73 -14.25
N ALA A 248 3.39 3.24 -15.41
CA ALA A 248 4.77 3.69 -15.63
C ALA A 248 5.16 4.83 -14.67
N VAL A 249 4.29 5.84 -14.52
CA VAL A 249 4.52 6.93 -13.55
C VAL A 249 4.58 6.40 -12.13
N ILE A 250 3.67 5.52 -11.72
CA ILE A 250 3.68 4.88 -10.39
C ILE A 250 5.01 4.15 -10.15
N LEU A 251 5.45 3.32 -11.10
CA LEU A 251 6.68 2.54 -10.98
C LEU A 251 7.92 3.41 -10.91
N HIS A 252 7.99 4.47 -11.70
CA HIS A 252 9.10 5.42 -11.69
C HIS A 252 9.11 6.24 -10.40
N ASP A 253 8.03 6.99 -10.17
CA ASP A 253 7.98 8.02 -9.16
C ASP A 253 7.90 7.44 -7.74
N PHE A 254 7.22 6.31 -7.54
CA PHE A 254 7.03 5.74 -6.19
C PHE A 254 8.11 4.73 -5.82
N TYR A 255 8.60 3.97 -6.81
CA TYR A 255 9.41 2.78 -6.54
C TYR A 255 10.77 2.75 -7.25
N GLY A 256 11.06 3.71 -8.13
CA GLY A 256 12.31 3.72 -8.91
C GLY A 256 12.49 2.49 -9.79
N SER A 257 11.40 1.80 -10.17
CA SER A 257 11.45 0.63 -11.06
C SER A 257 11.51 1.08 -12.51
N TYR A 258 12.68 1.61 -12.87
CA TYR A 258 12.89 2.28 -14.15
C TYR A 258 12.78 1.33 -15.36
N ASP A 259 13.19 0.07 -15.19
CA ASP A 259 13.15 -0.96 -16.21
C ASP A 259 11.72 -1.42 -16.53
N LEU A 260 10.92 -1.71 -15.49
CA LEU A 260 9.53 -2.08 -15.65
C LEU A 260 8.68 -0.88 -16.12
N CYS A 261 8.99 0.33 -15.66
CA CYS A 261 8.43 1.56 -16.20
C CYS A 261 8.64 1.64 -17.72
N HIS A 262 9.89 1.49 -18.19
CA HIS A 262 10.19 1.51 -19.61
C HIS A 262 9.46 0.39 -20.39
N LEU A 263 9.34 -0.80 -19.81
CA LEU A 263 8.56 -1.89 -20.41
C LEU A 263 7.06 -1.55 -20.53
N ALA A 264 6.48 -0.94 -19.51
CA ALA A 264 5.08 -0.49 -19.52
C ALA A 264 4.86 0.60 -20.58
N LEU A 265 5.75 1.60 -20.65
CA LEU A 265 5.71 2.64 -21.69
C LEU A 265 5.80 2.04 -23.09
N LYS A 266 6.69 1.07 -23.30
CA LYS A 266 6.83 0.42 -24.60
C LYS A 266 5.55 -0.28 -25.02
N SER A 267 4.87 -0.95 -24.09
CA SER A 267 3.58 -1.58 -24.36
C SER A 267 2.48 -0.56 -24.62
N ALA A 268 2.45 0.57 -23.90
CA ALA A 268 1.52 1.66 -24.15
C ALA A 268 1.73 2.29 -25.54
N ASP A 269 2.98 2.55 -25.92
CA ASP A 269 3.36 3.11 -27.21
C ASP A 269 2.94 2.21 -28.38
N MET A 270 3.10 0.90 -28.27
CA MET A 270 2.65 -0.05 -29.29
C MET A 270 1.14 0.00 -29.52
N GLN A 271 0.35 0.29 -28.47
CA GLN A 271 -1.11 0.39 -28.57
C GLN A 271 -1.58 1.77 -29.06
N ALA A 272 -0.92 2.84 -28.60
CA ALA A 272 -1.36 4.23 -28.82
C ALA A 272 -0.66 4.93 -30.00
N GLY A 273 0.42 4.36 -30.54
CA GLY A 273 1.22 4.99 -31.61
C GLY A 273 2.05 6.18 -31.13
N THR A 274 2.46 6.19 -29.86
CA THR A 274 3.31 7.21 -29.23
C THR A 274 4.78 6.78 -29.13
N ASN A 275 5.65 7.62 -28.58
CA ASN A 275 7.09 7.36 -28.44
C ASN A 275 7.65 7.69 -27.04
N HIS A 276 6.85 7.49 -26.00
CA HIS A 276 7.23 7.79 -24.63
C HIS A 276 8.39 6.89 -24.15
N ALA A 277 8.42 5.63 -24.55
CA ALA A 277 9.46 4.67 -24.18
C ALA A 277 10.84 5.07 -24.75
N GLU A 278 10.89 5.47 -26.02
CA GLU A 278 12.14 5.94 -26.64
C GLU A 278 12.67 7.20 -25.94
N THR A 279 11.78 8.18 -25.70
CA THR A 279 12.12 9.41 -24.98
C THR A 279 12.65 9.10 -23.58
N TYR A 280 11.97 8.22 -22.85
CA TYR A 280 12.35 7.80 -21.51
C TYR A 280 13.69 7.05 -21.48
N GLY A 281 13.90 6.11 -22.40
CA GLY A 281 15.13 5.33 -22.49
C GLY A 281 16.35 6.19 -22.81
N HIS A 282 16.19 7.20 -23.67
CA HIS A 282 17.24 8.19 -23.92
C HIS A 282 17.56 9.01 -22.68
N TRP A 283 16.54 9.53 -22.00
CA TRP A 283 16.72 10.33 -20.80
C TRP A 283 17.38 9.56 -19.65
N MET A 284 17.01 8.30 -19.41
CA MET A 284 17.62 7.47 -18.36
C MET A 284 19.09 7.09 -18.67
N SER A 285 19.54 7.26 -19.92
CA SER A 285 20.90 6.92 -20.35
C SER A 285 21.87 8.11 -20.34
N THR A 286 21.38 9.33 -20.07
CA THR A 286 22.15 10.58 -20.03
C THR A 286 22.31 11.08 -18.61
#